data_AF-A0A6A7Y8M1-F1
#
_entry.id   AF-A0A6A7Y8M1-F1
#
_cell.length_a   1.000
_cell.length_b   1.000
_cell.length_c   1.000
_cell.angle_alpha   90.00
_cell.angle_beta   90.00
_cell.angle_gamma   90.00
#
_symmetry.space_group_name_H-M   'P 1'
#
loop_
_entity.id
_entity.type
_entity.pdbx_description
1 polymer ?
#
loop_
_entity_poly.entity_id
_entity_poly.type
_entity_poly.pdbx_seq_one_letter_code
_entity_poly.pdbx_strand_id
1 'polypeptide(L)' 'MIRLLLLGLIGFTLWKKFATTPSPVAETAGKRHAGPANMTYPPKTWDKVDQASDESFPASDPPAYTADRS' A
#
# COMPACT_ATOMS: atom_id res chain seq x y z
N MET A 1 35.11 15.57 -17.19
CA MET A 1 34.12 15.52 -16.09
C MET A 1 32.71 15.13 -16.59
N ILE A 2 32.23 15.69 -17.72
CA ILE A 2 30.90 15.39 -18.31
C ILE A 2 30.64 13.91 -18.65
N ARG A 3 31.66 13.12 -19.03
CA ARG A 3 31.48 11.70 -19.39
C ARG A 3 31.05 10.81 -18.22
N LEU A 4 31.45 11.15 -16.99
CA LEU A 4 31.02 10.43 -15.79
C LEU A 4 29.55 10.72 -15.44
N LEU A 5 29.08 11.94 -15.71
CA LEU A 5 27.66 12.32 -15.53
C LEU A 5 26.74 11.57 -16.51
N LEU A 6 27.17 11.42 -17.77
CA LEU A 6 26.41 10.67 -18.78
C LEU A 6 26.28 9.17 -18.45
N LEU A 7 27.35 8.54 -17.97
CA LEU A 7 27.33 7.14 -17.55
C LEU A 7 26.46 6.92 -16.30
N GLY A 8 26.49 7.86 -15.35
CA GLY A 8 25.61 7.86 -14.18
C GLY A 8 24.12 7.96 -14.54
N LEU A 9 23.76 8.81 -15.50
CA LEU A 9 22.37 8.97 -15.96
C LEU A 9 21.84 7.68 -16.62
N ILE A 10 22.65 7.04 -17.48
CA ILE A 10 22.28 5.78 -18.14
C ILE A 10 22.09 4.67 -17.11
N GLY A 11 23.03 4.50 -16.17
CA GLY A 11 22.91 3.54 -15.08
C GLY A 11 21.67 3.76 -14.20
N PHE A 12 21.34 5.02 -13.87
CA PHE A 12 20.15 5.36 -13.09
C PHE A 12 18.84 5.03 -13.81
N THR A 13 18.76 5.30 -15.12
CA THR A 13 17.56 4.97 -15.90
C THR A 13 17.33 3.46 -16.03
N LEU A 14 18.42 2.68 -16.13
CA LEU A 14 18.35 1.21 -16.13
C LEU A 14 17.94 0.69 -14.76
N TRP A 15 18.56 1.19 -13.68
CA TRP A 15 18.21 0.80 -12.31
C TRP A 15 16.74 1.07 -11.99
N LYS A 16 16.21 2.26 -12.32
CA LYS A 16 14.80 2.60 -12.06
C LYS A 16 13.81 1.66 -12.76
N LYS A 17 14.17 1.08 -13.91
CA LYS A 17 13.32 0.11 -14.62
C LYS A 17 13.23 -1.24 -13.89
N PHE A 18 14.25 -1.62 -13.13
CA PHE A 18 14.29 -2.90 -12.40
C PHE A 18 13.97 -2.75 -10.90
N ALA A 19 14.19 -1.57 -10.32
CA ALA A 19 14.01 -1.32 -8.89
C ALA A 19 12.55 -1.07 -8.47
N THR A 20 11.62 -0.94 -9.41
CA THR A 20 10.20 -0.75 -9.11
C THR A 20 9.42 -2.00 -9.51
N THR A 21 9.50 -3.04 -8.70
CA THR A 21 8.43 -4.04 -8.66
C THR A 21 7.30 -3.48 -7.81
N PRO A 22 6.17 -3.03 -8.38
CA PRO A 22 4.99 -2.75 -7.57
C PRO A 22 4.63 -4.06 -6.88
N SER A 23 4.70 -4.07 -5.55
CA SER A 23 4.31 -5.25 -4.79
C SER A 23 2.79 -5.42 -4.98
N PRO A 24 2.30 -6.52 -5.57
CA PRO A 24 0.86 -6.68 -5.85
C PRO A 24 0.02 -6.65 -4.57
N VAL A 25 0.64 -6.98 -3.43
CA VAL A 25 0.06 -6.81 -2.10
C VAL A 25 0.01 -5.35 -1.65
N ALA A 26 0.94 -4.48 -2.04
CA ALA A 26 0.93 -3.07 -1.62
C ALA A 26 -0.19 -2.26 -2.29
N GLU A 27 -0.56 -2.59 -3.53
CA GLU A 27 -1.64 -1.90 -4.25
C GLU A 27 -3.03 -2.24 -3.66
N THR A 28 -3.17 -3.45 -3.10
CA THR A 28 -4.44 -3.95 -2.55
C THR A 28 -4.53 -3.80 -1.02
N ALA A 29 -3.39 -3.75 -0.32
CA ALA A 29 -3.34 -3.67 1.14
C ALA A 29 -3.87 -2.36 1.74
N GLY A 30 -4.10 -1.33 0.92
CA GLY A 30 -4.45 0.00 1.42
C GLY A 30 -5.93 0.37 1.33
N LYS A 31 -6.76 -0.35 0.57
CA LYS A 31 -8.13 0.09 0.26
C LYS A 31 -9.13 -1.06 0.41
N ARG A 32 -9.56 -1.31 1.66
CA ARG A 32 -10.75 -2.12 1.91
C ARG A 32 -12.00 -1.24 1.79
N HIS A 33 -13.06 -1.73 1.15
CA HIS A 33 -14.34 -1.02 1.12
C HIS A 33 -15.04 -1.16 2.48
N ALA A 34 -15.53 -0.04 3.02
CA ALA A 34 -16.18 -0.01 4.32
C ALA A 34 -17.60 -0.58 4.28
N GLY A 35 -18.11 -1.02 5.43
CA GLY A 35 -19.49 -1.43 5.64
C GLY A 35 -19.71 -2.95 5.73
N PRO A 36 -20.90 -3.38 6.19
CA PRO A 36 -21.20 -4.77 6.53
C PRO A 36 -21.22 -5.70 5.31
N ALA A 37 -21.49 -5.16 4.11
CA ALA A 37 -21.44 -5.93 2.86
C ALA A 37 -20.05 -6.48 2.53
N ASN A 38 -19.00 -5.88 3.11
CA ASN A 38 -17.61 -6.25 2.91
C ASN A 38 -17.05 -7.06 4.10
N MET A 39 -17.92 -7.53 5.01
CA MET A 39 -17.56 -8.34 6.17
C MET A 39 -17.94 -9.81 5.95
N THR A 40 -17.08 -10.72 6.37
CA THR A 40 -17.39 -12.16 6.39
C THR A 40 -18.54 -12.50 7.35
N TYR A 41 -18.61 -11.79 8.47
CA TYR A 41 -19.63 -11.97 9.51
C TYR A 41 -20.22 -10.62 9.92
N PRO A 42 -21.16 -10.06 9.14
CA PRO A 42 -21.72 -8.76 9.43
C PRO A 42 -22.61 -8.80 10.69
N PRO A 43 -22.63 -7.73 11.50
CA PRO A 43 -23.56 -7.62 12.63
C PRO A 43 -25.00 -7.46 12.14
N LYS A 44 -25.97 -7.84 12.98
CA LYS A 44 -27.40 -7.72 12.68
C LYS A 44 -27.87 -6.27 12.57
N THR A 45 -27.21 -5.36 13.29
CA THR A 45 -27.47 -3.93 13.30
C THR A 45 -26.18 -3.20 12.96
N TRP A 46 -26.30 -2.15 12.15
CA TRP A 46 -25.19 -1.30 11.72
C TRP A 46 -25.63 0.15 11.83
N ASP A 47 -24.93 0.94 12.64
CA ASP A 47 -25.23 2.35 12.83
C ASP A 47 -24.17 3.28 12.22
N LYS A 48 -24.34 4.58 12.43
CA LYS A 48 -23.43 5.59 11.88
C LYS A 48 -22.07 5.60 12.56
N VAL A 49 -22.00 5.17 13.82
CA VAL A 49 -20.75 5.08 14.58
C VAL A 49 -19.94 3.88 14.09
N ASP A 50 -20.60 2.76 13.80
CA ASP A 50 -19.99 1.59 13.17
C ASP A 50 -19.39 1.96 11.81
N GLN A 51 -20.16 2.68 10.97
CA GLN A 51 -19.71 3.15 9.66
C GLN A 51 -18.47 4.06 9.76
N ALA A 52 -18.54 5.08 10.62
CA ALA A 52 -17.46 6.04 10.79
C ALA A 52 -16.17 5.36 11.32
N SER A 53 -16.32 4.35 12.18
CA SER A 53 -15.20 3.57 12.68
C SER A 53 -14.57 2.73 11.58
N ASP A 54 -15.37 2.08 10.73
CA ASP A 54 -14.89 1.22 9.64
C ASP A 54 -14.19 2.01 8.53
N GLU A 55 -14.73 3.18 8.17
CA GLU A 55 -14.16 4.10 7.17
C GLU A 55 -12.82 4.71 7.60
N SER A 56 -12.54 4.70 8.90
CA SER A 56 -11.27 5.22 9.39
C SER A 56 -10.09 4.33 9.01
N PHE A 57 -10.29 3.06 8.60
CA PHE A 57 -9.20 2.12 8.31
C PHE A 57 -8.67 2.17 6.85
N PRO A 58 -7.35 2.14 6.62
CA PRO A 58 -6.28 2.10 7.62
C PRO A 58 -6.11 3.49 8.25
N ALA A 59 -6.33 3.58 9.57
CA ALA A 59 -6.39 4.84 10.30
C ALA A 59 -5.00 5.38 10.50
N SER A 60 -4.39 5.95 9.46
CA SER A 60 -3.01 6.48 9.51
C SER A 60 -1.94 5.53 10.04
N ASP A 61 -2.25 4.24 10.25
CA ASP A 61 -1.29 3.25 10.73
C ASP A 61 -0.19 3.14 9.67
N PRO A 62 1.09 3.36 10.04
CA PRO A 62 2.19 3.17 9.11
C PRO A 62 2.11 1.76 8.53
N PRO A 63 2.58 1.57 7.28
CA PRO A 63 2.48 0.28 6.61
C PRO A 63 2.92 -0.83 7.56
N ALA A 64 2.09 -1.87 7.69
CA ALA A 64 2.33 -2.99 8.59
C ALA A 64 3.79 -3.44 8.46
N TYR A 65 4.51 -3.49 9.59
CA TYR A 65 5.90 -3.95 9.62
C TYR A 65 5.96 -5.36 9.03
N THR A 66 6.39 -5.48 7.78
CA THR A 66 6.80 -6.75 7.20
C THR A 66 8.21 -7.00 7.68
N ALA A 67 8.35 -7.84 8.71
CA ALA A 67 9.62 -8.51 8.95
C ALA A 67 9.90 -9.32 7.69
N ASP A 68 10.73 -8.77 6.81
CA ASP A 68 11.41 -9.55 5.79
C ASP A 68 12.03 -10.75 6.51
N ARG A 69 11.47 -11.94 6.24
CA ARG A 69 12.10 -13.19 6.66
C ARG A 69 13.35 -13.35 5.80
N SER A 70 14.45 -12.75 6.24
CA SER A 70 15.81 -13.21 5.95
C SER A 70 16.29 -14.11 7.08
#